data_AF-A0AA35D4L1-F1
#
_entry.id   AF-A0AA35D4L1-F1
#
_cell.length_a   1.000
_cell.length_b   1.000
_cell.length_c   1.000
_cell.angle_alpha   90.00
_cell.angle_beta   90.00
_cell.angle_gamma   90.00
#
_symmetry.space_group_name_H-M   'P 1'
#
loop_
_entity.id
_entity.type
_entity.pdbx_description
1 polymer ?
#
loop_
_entity_poly.entity_id
_entity_poly.type
_entity_poly.pdbx_seq_one_letter_code
_entity_poly.pdbx_strand_id
1 'polypeptide(L)'
;MGRDGLADESEPAVVEKGLEHAPAEFWVHIQPATQRLLLVPDLGVAEGEEFTARMMADLQRAGWCEEVAYHAGYDQYWKMPSQESILRAPSLYHIPTPLLNRMKMETKLVKQGEPRGFWLRVRMRSAEELSAGGEHPAA
;
A
#
# COMPACT_ATOMS: atom_id res chain seq x y z
N MET A 1 -45.66 26.45 -23.03
CA MET A 1 -44.70 27.18 -22.17
C MET A 1 -44.91 26.69 -20.75
N GLY A 2 -43.96 26.14 -20.00
CA GLY A 2 -42.59 25.72 -20.26
C GLY A 2 -42.32 24.48 -19.39
N ARG A 3 -41.53 23.56 -19.93
CA ARG A 3 -40.80 22.56 -19.14
C ARG A 3 -39.43 23.20 -18.92
N ASP A 4 -39.00 23.33 -17.68
CA ASP A 4 -37.67 22.93 -17.22
C ASP A 4 -37.44 23.40 -15.80
N GLY A 5 -36.90 22.50 -15.00
CA GLY A 5 -36.63 22.68 -13.58
C GLY A 5 -36.17 21.36 -12.98
N LEU A 6 -35.36 20.60 -13.73
CA LEU A 6 -34.61 19.50 -13.15
C LEU A 6 -33.35 20.12 -12.54
N ALA A 7 -33.28 19.98 -11.21
CA ALA A 7 -32.13 20.33 -10.41
C ALA A 7 -30.89 19.61 -10.96
N ASP A 8 -29.90 20.40 -11.38
CA ASP A 8 -28.53 19.93 -11.48
C ASP A 8 -27.98 19.88 -10.06
N GLU A 9 -28.36 18.85 -9.30
CA GLU A 9 -27.59 18.41 -8.14
C GLU A 9 -26.32 17.79 -8.69
N SER A 10 -25.36 18.64 -9.08
CA SER A 10 -23.99 18.24 -9.33
C SER A 10 -23.48 17.56 -8.05
N GLU A 11 -23.46 16.24 -8.08
CA GLU A 11 -22.80 15.39 -7.09
C GLU A 11 -21.39 15.96 -6.85
N PRO A 12 -20.94 16.12 -5.59
CA PRO A 12 -19.59 16.62 -5.35
C PRO A 12 -18.64 15.63 -5.99
N ALA A 13 -18.01 16.02 -7.10
CA ALA A 13 -16.96 15.24 -7.74
C ALA A 13 -15.90 14.99 -6.67
N VAL A 14 -15.92 13.78 -6.11
CA VAL A 14 -14.94 13.35 -5.11
C VAL A 14 -13.63 13.36 -5.85
N VAL A 15 -12.88 14.45 -5.72
CA VAL A 15 -11.54 14.56 -6.28
C VAL A 15 -10.72 13.52 -5.54
N GLU A 16 -10.54 12.36 -6.18
CA GLU A 16 -9.67 11.31 -5.66
C GLU A 16 -8.31 11.94 -5.45
N LYS A 17 -7.93 12.07 -4.17
CA LYS A 17 -6.61 12.57 -3.79
C LYS A 17 -5.59 11.54 -4.24
N GLY A 18 -4.56 11.98 -4.96
CA GLY A 18 -3.39 11.15 -5.24
C GLY A 18 -2.44 11.10 -4.03
N LEU A 19 -1.36 10.33 -4.14
CA LEU A 19 -0.30 10.26 -3.12
C LEU A 19 0.62 11.51 -3.12
N GLU A 20 0.25 12.57 -3.84
CA GLU A 20 1.01 13.81 -4.01
C GLU A 20 1.25 14.55 -2.68
N HIS A 21 0.39 14.31 -1.68
CA HIS A 21 0.50 14.88 -0.33
C HIS A 21 0.87 13.85 0.74
N ALA A 22 1.09 12.59 0.36
CA ALA A 22 1.53 11.57 1.30
C ALA A 22 2.97 11.86 1.76
N PRO A 23 3.36 11.46 2.98
CA PRO A 23 4.76 11.52 3.39
C PRO A 23 5.64 10.72 2.42
N ALA A 24 6.92 11.06 2.32
CA ALA A 24 7.86 10.38 1.42
C ALA A 24 7.97 8.87 1.72
N GLU A 25 7.73 8.47 2.96
CA GLU A 25 7.63 7.09 3.41
C GLU A 25 6.35 6.90 4.23
N PHE A 26 5.61 5.83 3.97
CA PHE A 26 4.43 5.45 4.73
C PHE A 26 4.27 3.93 4.80
N TRP A 27 3.37 3.50 5.67
CA TRP A 27 2.96 2.12 5.77
C TRP A 27 1.64 1.89 5.05
N VAL A 28 1.54 0.75 4.38
CA VAL A 28 0.31 0.27 3.75
C VAL A 28 -0.13 -1.00 4.46
N HIS A 29 -1.27 -0.95 5.15
CA HIS A 29 -1.87 -2.12 5.79
C HIS A 29 -2.77 -2.84 4.79
N ILE A 30 -2.57 -4.14 4.63
CA ILE A 30 -3.41 -5.02 3.83
C ILE A 30 -4.42 -5.68 4.77
N GLN A 31 -5.68 -5.25 4.68
CA GLN A 31 -6.74 -5.78 5.53
C GLN A 31 -6.97 -7.27 5.22
N PRO A 32 -6.81 -8.18 6.18
CA PRO A 32 -6.86 -9.62 5.91
C PRO A 32 -8.23 -10.10 5.43
N ALA A 33 -9.31 -9.45 5.88
CA ALA A 33 -10.68 -9.84 5.54
C ALA A 33 -11.15 -9.34 4.17
N THR A 34 -10.72 -8.15 3.76
CA THR A 34 -11.23 -7.45 2.57
C THR A 34 -10.19 -7.30 1.46
N GLN A 35 -8.92 -7.61 1.75
CA GLN A 35 -7.77 -7.38 0.87
C GLN A 35 -7.65 -5.91 0.40
N ARG A 36 -8.21 -4.97 1.18
CA ARG A 36 -8.09 -3.54 0.92
C ARG A 36 -6.80 -3.00 1.49
N LEU A 37 -6.28 -1.98 0.83
CA LEU A 37 -5.06 -1.28 1.22
C LEU A 37 -5.44 -0.02 1.97
N LEU A 38 -4.87 0.15 3.16
CA LEU A 38 -5.01 1.36 3.97
C LEU A 38 -3.66 2.04 4.09
N LEU A 39 -3.62 3.35 3.82
CA LEU A 39 -2.51 4.20 4.17
C LEU A 39 -2.56 4.44 5.68
N VAL A 40 -1.54 3.95 6.38
CA VAL A 40 -1.43 4.04 7.83
C VAL A 40 -0.13 4.74 8.22
N PRO A 41 -0.12 5.48 9.34
CA PRO A 41 1.06 6.24 9.75
C PRO A 41 2.18 5.35 10.27
N ASP A 42 1.87 4.20 10.87
CA ASP A 42 2.85 3.34 11.53
C ASP A 42 2.49 1.84 11.44
N LEU A 43 3.48 1.00 11.74
CA LEU A 43 3.34 -0.45 11.75
C LEU A 43 2.44 -0.90 12.92
N GLY A 44 1.46 -1.74 12.62
CA GLY A 44 0.51 -2.21 13.65
C GLY A 44 -0.61 -1.21 13.93
N VAL A 45 -0.85 -0.27 13.01
CA VAL A 45 -2.12 0.48 12.92
C VAL A 45 -3.01 -0.20 11.87
N ALA A 46 -4.30 -0.41 12.20
CA ALA A 46 -5.30 -1.02 11.31
C ALA A 46 -6.37 -0.05 10.79
N GLU A 47 -6.32 1.20 11.20
CA GLU A 47 -7.25 2.25 10.77
C GLU A 47 -6.45 3.33 10.05
N GLY A 48 -6.91 3.71 8.87
CA GLY A 48 -6.18 4.62 7.98
C GLY A 48 -7.04 5.05 6.80
N GLU A 49 -6.43 5.75 5.86
CA GLU A 49 -7.10 6.18 4.63
C GLU A 49 -7.12 5.03 3.63
N GLU A 50 -8.30 4.62 3.17
CA GLU A 50 -8.41 3.59 2.13
C GLU A 50 -7.85 4.09 0.81
N PHE A 51 -7.03 3.28 0.16
CA PHE A 51 -6.44 3.63 -1.12
C PHE A 51 -7.52 3.79 -2.19
N THR A 52 -7.56 4.97 -2.79
CA THR A 52 -8.35 5.23 -4.00
C THR A 52 -7.69 4.62 -5.24
N ALA A 53 -8.41 4.55 -6.36
CA ALA A 53 -7.85 4.03 -7.60
C ALA A 53 -6.65 4.87 -8.07
N ARG A 54 -6.71 6.19 -7.87
CA ARG A 54 -5.61 7.11 -8.16
C ARG A 54 -4.39 6.86 -7.28
N MET A 55 -4.58 6.73 -5.96
CA MET A 55 -3.47 6.41 -5.04
C MET A 55 -2.79 5.09 -5.39
N MET A 56 -3.58 4.08 -5.78
CA MET A 56 -3.06 2.80 -6.26
C MET A 56 -2.21 2.95 -7.52
N ALA A 57 -2.68 3.74 -8.50
CA ALA A 57 -1.92 4.00 -9.71
C ALA A 57 -0.61 4.75 -9.41
N ASP A 58 -0.63 5.73 -8.51
CA ASP A 58 0.58 6.43 -8.05
C ASP A 58 1.54 5.49 -7.32
N LEU A 59 1.02 4.57 -6.50
CA LEU A 59 1.81 3.59 -5.77
C LEU A 59 2.51 2.60 -6.72
N GLN A 60 1.78 2.09 -7.72
CA GLN A 60 2.33 1.17 -8.72
C GLN A 60 3.37 1.85 -9.61
N ARG A 61 3.19 3.14 -9.90
CA ARG A 61 4.09 3.94 -10.74
C ARG A 61 5.35 4.36 -9.99
N ALA A 62 5.19 4.98 -8.83
CA ALA A 62 6.25 5.70 -8.13
C ALA A 62 6.61 5.10 -6.77
N GLY A 63 5.70 4.35 -6.15
CA GLY A 63 5.98 3.66 -4.89
C GLY A 63 7.12 2.66 -5.05
N TRP A 64 7.83 2.42 -3.96
CA TRP A 64 8.91 1.45 -3.87
C TRP A 64 8.84 0.80 -2.49
N CYS A 65 8.52 -0.49 -2.45
CA CYS A 65 8.38 -1.19 -1.18
C CYS A 65 9.75 -1.68 -0.70
N GLU A 66 10.18 -1.23 0.47
CA GLU A 66 11.52 -1.54 1.03
C GLU A 66 11.46 -2.55 2.18
N GLU A 67 10.32 -2.62 2.87
CA GLU A 67 10.12 -3.47 4.03
C GLU A 67 8.71 -4.05 4.02
N VAL A 68 8.62 -5.31 4.42
CA VAL A 68 7.34 -6.00 4.64
C VAL A 68 7.28 -6.50 6.07
N ALA A 69 6.13 -6.34 6.71
CA ALA A 69 5.89 -6.85 8.03
C ALA A 69 4.65 -7.73 8.05
N TYR A 70 4.70 -8.83 8.80
CA TYR A 70 3.55 -9.70 9.02
C TYR A 70 3.29 -9.89 10.50
N HIS A 71 2.10 -9.48 10.96
CA HIS A 71 1.66 -9.73 12.33
C HIS A 71 0.70 -10.91 12.38
N ALA A 72 1.12 -11.97 13.06
CA ALA A 72 0.31 -13.16 13.29
C ALA A 72 -0.31 -13.11 14.69
N GLY A 73 -1.58 -13.49 14.80
CA GLY A 73 -2.18 -13.68 16.13
C GLY A 73 -1.59 -14.89 16.84
N TYR A 74 -1.44 -14.85 18.17
CA TYR A 74 -1.02 -16.01 18.97
C TYR A 74 -1.88 -17.27 18.76
N ASP A 75 -3.15 -17.12 18.37
CA ASP A 75 -4.04 -18.24 18.05
C ASP A 75 -3.78 -18.86 16.66
N GLN A 76 -3.06 -18.13 15.80
CA GLN A 76 -2.86 -18.46 14.38
C GLN A 76 -1.38 -18.49 13.97
N TYR A 77 -0.44 -18.50 14.92
CA TYR A 77 1.00 -18.53 14.63
C TYR A 77 1.41 -19.74 13.77
N TRP A 78 0.71 -20.86 13.95
CA TRP A 78 0.92 -22.08 13.17
C TRP A 78 0.43 -21.97 11.72
N LYS A 79 -0.35 -20.93 11.38
CA LYS A 79 -0.77 -20.58 10.02
C LYS A 79 0.08 -19.47 9.41
N MET A 80 1.24 -19.15 9.98
CA MET A 80 2.10 -18.12 9.42
C MET A 80 2.51 -18.48 7.99
N PRO A 81 2.36 -17.54 7.03
CA PRO A 81 2.85 -17.72 5.68
C PRO A 81 4.38 -17.86 5.68
N SER A 82 4.93 -18.53 4.67
CA SER A 82 6.39 -18.63 4.51
C SER A 82 7.01 -17.26 4.26
N GLN A 83 8.29 -17.11 4.61
CA GLN A 83 9.07 -15.90 4.35
C GLN A 83 8.97 -15.43 2.89
N GLU A 84 9.07 -16.37 1.94
CA GLU A 84 8.89 -16.04 0.52
C GLU A 84 7.49 -15.50 0.20
N SER A 85 6.45 -16.03 0.83
CA SER A 85 5.08 -15.54 0.65
C SER A 85 4.91 -14.12 1.20
N ILE A 86 5.55 -13.84 2.34
CA ILE A 86 5.53 -12.51 2.96
C ILE A 86 6.26 -11.50 2.07
N LEU A 87 7.45 -11.84 1.58
CA LEU A 87 8.23 -11.00 0.67
C LEU A 87 7.56 -10.77 -0.69
N ARG A 88 6.66 -11.67 -1.12
CA ARG A 88 5.89 -11.54 -2.37
C ARG A 88 4.56 -10.80 -2.22
N ALA A 89 4.12 -10.48 -1.00
CA ALA A 89 2.91 -9.70 -0.76
C ALA A 89 2.81 -8.40 -1.61
N PRO A 90 3.85 -7.55 -1.75
CA PRO A 90 3.78 -6.34 -2.57
C PRO A 90 3.53 -6.63 -4.06
N SER A 91 4.02 -7.76 -4.57
CA SER A 91 3.83 -8.14 -5.98
C SER A 91 2.36 -8.44 -6.32
N LEU A 92 1.54 -8.85 -5.34
CA LEU A 92 0.10 -9.05 -5.53
C LEU A 92 -0.63 -7.76 -5.88
N TYR A 93 -0.05 -6.61 -5.51
CA TYR A 93 -0.60 -5.27 -5.74
C TYR A 93 0.17 -4.49 -6.81
N HIS A 94 1.07 -5.17 -7.55
CA HIS A 94 1.95 -4.57 -8.55
C HIS A 94 2.83 -3.44 -7.99
N ILE A 95 3.15 -3.48 -6.69
CA ILE A 95 4.05 -2.50 -6.07
C ILE A 95 5.48 -2.95 -6.38
N PRO A 96 6.29 -2.10 -7.01
CA PRO A 96 7.65 -2.48 -7.34
C PRO A 96 8.52 -2.54 -6.08
N THR A 97 9.44 -3.49 -6.08
CA THR A 97 10.30 -3.84 -4.95
C THR A 97 11.75 -3.93 -5.40
N PRO A 98 12.73 -3.75 -4.50
CA PRO A 98 14.09 -4.15 -4.78
C PRO A 98 14.18 -5.68 -4.88
N LEU A 99 15.36 -6.18 -5.25
CA LEU A 99 15.65 -7.61 -5.18
C LEU A 99 15.27 -8.14 -3.79
N LEU A 100 14.61 -9.29 -3.72
CA LEU A 100 14.05 -9.84 -2.47
C LEU A 100 15.09 -9.94 -1.34
N ASN A 101 16.36 -10.21 -1.68
CA ASN A 101 17.47 -10.27 -0.73
C ASN A 101 17.84 -8.92 -0.09
N ARG A 102 17.32 -7.80 -0.62
CA ARG A 102 17.51 -6.44 -0.10
C ARG A 102 16.28 -5.90 0.61
N MET A 103 15.13 -6.57 0.51
CA MET A 103 13.94 -6.19 1.27
C MET A 103 14.09 -6.60 2.72
N LYS A 104 13.70 -5.71 3.63
CA LYS A 104 13.58 -6.04 5.04
C LYS A 104 12.28 -6.80 5.27
N MET A 105 12.33 -7.80 6.16
CA MET A 105 11.15 -8.55 6.58
C MET A 105 11.08 -8.57 8.09
N GLU A 106 9.92 -8.20 8.63
CA GLU A 106 9.60 -8.36 10.04
C GLU A 106 8.42 -9.32 10.23
N THR A 107 8.50 -10.18 11.24
CA THR A 107 7.36 -10.99 11.68
C THR A 107 7.17 -10.82 13.18
N LYS A 108 5.92 -10.65 13.60
CA LYS A 108 5.59 -10.42 15.02
C LYS A 108 4.36 -11.22 15.43
N LEU A 109 4.42 -11.79 16.63
CA LEU A 109 3.25 -12.38 17.28
C LEU A 109 2.52 -11.32 18.08
N VAL A 110 1.22 -11.17 17.83
CA VAL A 110 0.37 -10.16 18.46
C VAL A 110 -0.80 -10.81 19.21
N LYS A 111 -1.24 -10.15 20.29
CA LYS A 111 -2.31 -10.62 21.17
C LYS A 111 -3.69 -10.42 20.54
N GLN A 112 -4.73 -10.83 21.27
CA GLN A 112 -6.11 -10.55 20.87
C GLN A 112 -6.40 -9.05 20.97
N GLY A 113 -7.02 -8.48 19.93
CA GLY A 113 -7.30 -7.04 19.84
C GLY A 113 -6.20 -6.22 19.13
N GLU A 114 -4.99 -6.75 18.99
CA GLU A 114 -3.96 -6.13 18.15
C GLU A 114 -4.20 -6.43 16.67
N PRO A 115 -3.90 -5.49 15.77
CA PRO A 115 -4.14 -5.68 14.35
C PRO A 115 -3.17 -6.70 13.75
N ARG A 116 -3.71 -7.46 12.80
CA ARG A 116 -3.05 -8.60 12.15
C ARG A 116 -3.03 -8.41 10.64
N GLY A 117 -2.16 -9.17 9.97
CA GLY A 117 -2.06 -9.17 8.52
C GLY A 117 -0.71 -8.65 8.03
N PHE A 118 -0.70 -8.03 6.86
CA PHE A 118 0.50 -7.57 6.19
C PHE A 118 0.59 -6.05 6.24
N TRP A 119 1.80 -5.54 6.46
CA TRP A 119 2.14 -4.14 6.26
C TRP A 119 3.28 -4.04 5.26
N LEU A 120 3.19 -3.07 4.38
CA LEU A 120 4.21 -2.77 3.38
C LEU A 120 4.72 -1.36 3.66
N ARG A 121 6.01 -1.21 3.95
CA ARG A 121 6.63 0.10 4.01
C ARG A 121 6.99 0.52 2.59
N VAL A 122 6.39 1.61 2.15
CA VAL A 122 6.56 2.13 0.81
C VAL A 122 7.17 3.51 0.89
N ARG A 123 8.24 3.70 0.12
CA ARG A 123 8.83 4.99 -0.17
C ARG A 123 8.38 5.46 -1.54
N MET A 124 7.95 6.72 -1.66
CA MET A 124 7.70 7.34 -2.95
C MET A 124 9.01 7.77 -3.58
N ARG A 125 9.28 7.28 -4.79
CA ARG A 125 10.47 7.69 -5.56
C ARG A 125 10.25 9.08 -6.14
N SER A 126 11.28 9.91 -6.03
CA SER A 126 11.28 11.25 -6.66
C SER A 126 11.27 11.13 -8.18
N ALA A 127 10.84 12.19 -8.87
CA ALA A 127 10.86 12.25 -10.33
C ALA A 127 12.27 11.95 -10.91
N GLU A 128 13.33 12.40 -10.22
CA GLU A 128 14.72 12.13 -10.58
C GLU A 128 15.08 10.63 -10.56
N GLU A 129 14.61 9.89 -9.55
CA GLU A 129 14.83 8.43 -9.45
C GLU A 129 14.01 7.65 -10.49
N LEU A 130 12.83 8.18 -10.85
CA LEU A 130 11.99 7.59 -11.89
C LEU A 130 12.59 7.80 -13.29
N SER A 131 13.23 8.94 -13.54
CA SER A 131 13.95 9.22 -14.79
C SER A 131 15.29 8.48 -14.89
N ALA A 132 16.03 8.35 -13.78
CA ALA A 132 17.31 7.64 -13.75
C ALA A 132 17.19 6.11 -13.96
N GLY A 133 16.00 5.53 -13.77
CA GLY A 133 15.73 4.12 -14.06
C GLY A 133 15.60 3.77 -15.56
N GLY A 134 15.71 4.75 -16.45
CA GLY A 134 15.62 4.59 -17.91
C GLY A 134 16.94 4.25 -18.61
N GLU A 135 18.07 4.31 -17.93
CA GLU A 135 19.39 4.11 -18.55
C GLU A 135 20.23 3.11 -17.75
N HIS A 136 20.15 1.84 -18.14
CA HIS A 136 21.32 0.97 -18.11
C HIS A 136 21.47 0.31 -19.49
N PRO A 137 22.50 0.70 -20.28
CA PRO A 137 22.79 0.04 -21.54
C PRO A 137 23.29 -1.37 -21.27
N ALA A 138 22.82 -2.32 -22.09
CA ALA A 138 23.48 -3.60 -22.24
C ALA A 138 24.93 -3.35 -22.69
N ALA A 139 25.88 -3.88 -21.94
CA ALA A 139 27.28 -4.03 -22.34
C ALA A 139 27.71 -5.47 -22.03
#